data_AF-A0A917Y3G0-F1
#
_entry.id   AF-A0A917Y3G0-F1
#
_cell.length_a   1.000
_cell.length_b   1.000
_cell.length_c   1.000
_cell.angle_alpha   90.00
_cell.angle_beta   90.00
_cell.angle_gamma   90.00
#
_symmetry.space_group_name_H-M   'P 1'
#
loop_
_entity.id
_entity.type
_entity.pdbx_description
1 polymer ?
#
loop_
_entity_poly.entity_id
_entity_poly.type
_entity_poly.pdbx_seq_one_letter_code
_entity_poly.pdbx_strand_id
1 'polypeptide(L)'
;MEEGKQKSKKPVYKRWWFWLGAFILFGFIVGQTSDNEEQPDQAEAQEKQEEQENQKEQEKEEQKKVEEEEKEKKKEEEKKKENEEKERKANRTTAEALEEDSKNVDEASMDGGKLTLKHNPGTVWNESSFMATVYDMFEDAKTAFDDEEIDSVAIEIETTMTDEKGNESVDPVIKYNYSREAFEELNYENFTNMAYAEEWRILREADYYYIHPGIYKNLKDKYKDNLNVEGFRE
;
A
#
# COMPACT_ATOMS: atom_id res chain seq x y z
N MET A 1 -28.26 -14.37 -5.59
CA MET A 1 -28.59 -13.04 -6.11
C MET A 1 -27.89 -12.07 -5.18
N GLU A 2 -26.70 -11.60 -5.57
CA GLU A 2 -25.87 -10.71 -4.75
C GLU A 2 -25.56 -9.43 -5.51
N GLU A 3 -25.49 -8.35 -4.73
CA GLU A 3 -25.64 -6.96 -5.14
C GLU A 3 -24.32 -6.33 -5.64
N GLY A 4 -24.38 -5.66 -6.79
CA GLY A 4 -23.24 -4.94 -7.37
C GLY A 4 -22.97 -3.60 -6.69
N LYS A 5 -21.83 -3.45 -6.02
CA LYS A 5 -21.33 -2.17 -5.50
C LYS A 5 -20.90 -1.24 -6.64
N GLN A 6 -21.67 -0.17 -6.86
CA GLN A 6 -21.35 0.94 -7.76
C GLN A 6 -20.17 1.78 -7.24
N LYS A 7 -19.13 1.97 -8.06
CA LYS A 7 -18.04 2.94 -7.82
C LYS A 7 -18.53 4.36 -8.12
N SER A 8 -18.67 5.21 -7.10
CA SER A 8 -18.99 6.64 -7.25
C SER A 8 -17.83 7.41 -7.91
N LYS A 9 -18.07 8.04 -9.07
CA LYS A 9 -17.09 8.95 -9.71
C LYS A 9 -16.94 10.22 -8.87
N LYS A 10 -15.69 10.61 -8.57
CA LYS A 10 -15.36 11.85 -7.85
C LYS A 10 -15.93 13.07 -8.60
N PRO A 11 -16.57 14.03 -7.92
CA PRO A 11 -17.11 15.22 -8.56
C PRO A 11 -16.02 16.11 -9.18
N VAL A 12 -16.18 16.45 -10.46
CA VAL A 12 -15.19 17.19 -11.26
C VAL A 12 -14.97 18.62 -10.75
N TYR A 13 -15.94 19.18 -10.01
CA TYR A 13 -15.86 20.53 -9.44
C TYR A 13 -14.84 20.70 -8.30
N LYS A 14 -14.26 19.60 -7.77
CA LYS A 14 -13.19 19.68 -6.76
C LYS A 14 -11.79 19.86 -7.35
N ARG A 15 -11.64 19.81 -8.68
CA ARG A 15 -10.33 19.97 -9.33
C ARG A 15 -10.09 21.44 -9.64
N TRP A 16 -8.95 21.96 -9.20
CA TRP A 16 -8.57 23.38 -9.26
C TRP A 16 -8.63 24.00 -10.67
N TRP A 17 -8.33 23.23 -11.72
CA TRP A 17 -8.47 23.65 -13.12
C TRP A 17 -9.89 24.06 -13.56
N PHE A 18 -10.94 23.61 -12.87
CA PHE A 18 -12.33 23.94 -13.21
C PHE A 18 -12.66 25.39 -12.82
N TRP A 19 -12.02 25.91 -11.77
CA TRP A 19 -12.14 27.32 -11.37
C TRP A 19 -11.40 28.26 -12.31
N LEU A 20 -10.28 27.83 -12.91
CA LEU A 20 -9.52 28.63 -13.86
C LEU A 20 -10.32 28.97 -15.12
N GLY A 21 -11.14 28.03 -15.61
CA GLY A 21 -12.04 28.26 -16.74
C GLY A 21 -13.20 29.21 -16.43
N ALA A 22 -13.71 29.18 -15.20
CA ALA A 22 -14.82 30.05 -14.77
C ALA A 22 -14.41 31.53 -14.66
N PHE A 23 -13.19 31.81 -14.18
CA PHE A 23 -12.68 33.19 -14.10
C PHE A 23 -12.46 33.84 -15.46
N ILE A 24 -12.06 33.06 -16.48
CA ILE A 24 -11.89 33.56 -17.85
C ILE A 24 -13.24 33.91 -18.48
N LEU A 25 -14.31 33.17 -18.15
CA LEU A 25 -15.64 33.42 -18.68
C LEU A 25 -16.31 34.67 -18.07
N PHE A 26 -16.07 34.95 -16.79
CA PHE A 26 -16.60 36.15 -16.12
C PHE A 26 -15.77 37.42 -16.39
N GLY A 27 -14.47 37.29 -16.65
CA GLY A 27 -13.58 38.42 -16.93
C GLY A 27 -13.91 39.20 -18.21
N PHE A 28 -14.70 38.64 -19.12
CA PHE A 28 -15.02 39.27 -20.41
C PHE A 28 -16.28 40.16 -20.42
N ILE A 29 -17.07 40.20 -19.34
CA ILE A 29 -18.37 40.92 -19.32
C ILE A 29 -18.28 42.33 -18.69
N VAL A 30 -17.22 42.67 -17.95
CA VAL A 30 -17.12 43.97 -17.25
C VAL A 30 -16.44 45.07 -18.09
N GLY A 31 -16.00 44.77 -19.30
CA GLY A 31 -15.18 45.66 -20.12
C GLY A 31 -15.90 46.34 -21.29
N GLN A 32 -17.18 46.73 -21.19
CA GLN A 32 -17.78 47.53 -22.28
C GLN A 32 -19.04 48.33 -21.89
N THR A 33 -18.87 49.49 -21.26
CA THR A 33 -19.80 50.64 -21.46
C THR A 33 -19.13 51.95 -21.05
N SER A 34 -18.97 52.84 -22.04
CA SER A 34 -18.45 54.21 -21.94
C SER A 34 -19.55 55.24 -21.64
N ASP A 35 -19.13 56.33 -20.99
CA ASP A 35 -19.63 57.72 -21.00
C ASP A 35 -21.10 58.02 -20.66
N ASN A 36 -21.36 58.83 -19.62
CA ASN A 36 -21.30 60.29 -19.70
C ASN A 36 -21.69 60.95 -18.34
N GLU A 37 -21.25 62.20 -18.18
CA GLU A 37 -21.29 63.14 -17.03
C GLU A 37 -22.57 63.24 -16.18
N GLU A 38 -22.42 63.37 -14.85
CA GLU A 38 -22.77 64.57 -14.04
C GLU A 38 -22.53 64.30 -12.53
N GLN A 39 -21.80 65.20 -11.87
CA GLN A 39 -21.53 65.21 -10.42
C GLN A 39 -22.73 65.84 -9.67
N PRO A 40 -23.02 65.44 -8.40
CA PRO A 40 -22.53 66.28 -7.31
C PRO A 40 -22.18 65.56 -5.99
N ASP A 41 -21.52 66.34 -5.13
CA ASP A 41 -21.28 66.18 -3.68
C ASP A 41 -20.17 65.25 -3.18
N GLN A 42 -18.95 65.80 -3.20
CA GLN A 42 -17.68 65.21 -2.74
C GLN A 42 -17.48 65.17 -1.22
N ALA A 43 -18.37 65.75 -0.40
CA ALA A 43 -18.17 65.83 1.06
C ALA A 43 -18.81 64.66 1.84
N GLU A 44 -19.98 64.15 1.44
CA GLU A 44 -20.56 62.93 2.03
C GLU A 44 -19.95 61.63 1.46
N ALA A 45 -19.34 61.71 0.27
CA ALA A 45 -18.69 60.56 -0.37
C ALA A 45 -17.32 60.22 0.26
N GLN A 46 -16.60 61.19 0.82
CA GLN A 46 -15.31 60.97 1.48
C GLN A 46 -15.46 60.30 2.85
N GLU A 47 -16.46 60.69 3.65
CA GLU A 47 -16.71 60.09 4.98
C GLU A 47 -17.24 58.65 4.86
N LYS A 48 -18.06 58.36 3.83
CA LYS A 48 -18.50 56.99 3.48
C LYS A 48 -17.39 56.10 2.87
N GLN A 49 -16.44 56.68 2.13
CA GLN A 49 -15.31 55.93 1.60
C GLN A 49 -14.31 55.53 2.68
N GLU A 50 -14.05 56.41 3.65
CA GLU A 50 -13.11 56.14 4.75
C GLU A 50 -13.68 55.09 5.73
N GLU A 51 -15.00 55.08 5.98
CA GLU A 51 -15.67 54.05 6.78
C GLU A 51 -15.76 52.68 6.04
N GLN A 52 -15.91 52.67 4.71
CA GLN A 52 -15.87 51.44 3.90
C GLN A 52 -14.46 50.86 3.75
N GLU A 53 -13.42 51.68 3.68
CA GLU A 53 -12.03 51.20 3.58
C GLU A 53 -11.57 50.58 4.91
N ASN A 54 -11.94 51.17 6.04
CA ASN A 54 -11.62 50.66 7.38
C ASN A 54 -12.40 49.37 7.72
N GLN A 55 -13.66 49.24 7.29
CA GLN A 55 -14.41 47.97 7.40
C GLN A 55 -13.81 46.86 6.53
N LYS A 56 -13.33 47.19 5.32
CA LYS A 56 -12.72 46.21 4.41
C LYS A 56 -11.33 45.75 4.86
N GLU A 57 -10.60 46.59 5.59
CA GLU A 57 -9.32 46.24 6.20
C GLU A 57 -9.52 45.37 7.45
N GLN A 58 -10.51 45.68 8.30
CA GLN A 58 -10.91 44.80 9.41
C GLN A 58 -11.40 43.43 8.93
N GLU A 59 -12.25 43.36 7.89
CA GLU A 59 -12.77 42.10 7.37
C GLU A 59 -11.66 41.23 6.75
N LYS A 60 -10.63 41.86 6.16
CA LYS A 60 -9.45 41.17 5.60
C LYS A 60 -8.50 40.67 6.68
N GLU A 61 -8.33 41.41 7.78
CA GLU A 61 -7.53 40.98 8.93
C GLU A 61 -8.23 39.85 9.72
N GLU A 62 -9.56 39.92 9.84
CA GLU A 62 -10.39 38.90 10.48
C GLU A 62 -10.42 37.61 9.63
N GLN A 63 -10.54 37.70 8.30
CA GLN A 63 -10.39 36.55 7.40
C GLN A 63 -8.99 35.91 7.49
N LYS A 64 -7.94 36.71 7.62
CA LYS A 64 -6.56 36.21 7.74
C LYS A 64 -6.36 35.47 9.07
N LYS A 65 -6.94 35.99 10.16
CA LYS A 65 -6.95 35.33 11.47
C LYS A 65 -7.71 34.02 11.46
N VAL A 66 -8.87 33.97 10.81
CA VAL A 66 -9.67 32.74 10.65
C VAL A 66 -8.92 31.70 9.80
N GLU A 67 -8.24 32.11 8.73
CA GLU A 67 -7.44 31.19 7.90
C GLU A 67 -6.20 30.66 8.64
N GLU A 68 -5.60 31.46 9.51
CA GLU A 68 -4.45 31.06 10.34
C GLU A 68 -4.86 30.11 11.46
N GLU A 69 -6.01 30.35 12.11
CA GLU A 69 -6.59 29.44 13.10
C GLU A 69 -7.05 28.11 12.47
N GLU A 70 -7.60 28.12 11.24
CA GLU A 70 -7.93 26.90 10.50
C GLU A 70 -6.68 26.11 10.11
N LYS A 71 -5.57 26.78 9.76
CA LYS A 71 -4.29 26.12 9.46
C LYS A 71 -3.64 25.53 10.70
N GLU A 72 -3.72 26.21 11.85
CA GLU A 72 -3.26 25.64 13.12
C GLU A 72 -4.11 24.44 13.54
N LYS A 73 -5.44 24.53 13.46
CA LYS A 73 -6.35 23.40 13.74
C LYS A 73 -6.09 22.21 12.82
N LYS A 74 -5.85 22.43 11.51
CA LYS A 74 -5.48 21.36 10.58
C LYS A 74 -4.13 20.72 10.92
N LYS A 75 -3.11 21.51 11.26
CA LYS A 75 -1.80 20.99 11.67
C LYS A 75 -1.87 20.19 12.97
N GLU A 76 -2.67 20.63 13.94
CA GLU A 76 -2.88 19.92 15.19
C GLU A 76 -3.64 18.60 14.98
N GLU A 77 -4.66 18.60 14.10
CA GLU A 77 -5.38 17.39 13.71
C GLU A 77 -4.51 16.40 12.93
N GLU A 78 -3.63 16.88 12.03
CA GLU A 78 -2.64 16.04 11.33
C GLU A 78 -1.63 15.42 12.30
N LYS A 79 -1.09 16.20 13.24
CA LYS A 79 -0.18 15.68 14.28
C LYS A 79 -0.86 14.66 15.18
N LYS A 80 -2.13 14.87 15.51
CA LYS A 80 -2.91 13.92 16.31
C LYS A 80 -3.11 12.60 15.57
N LYS A 81 -3.47 12.66 14.28
CA LYS A 81 -3.58 11.46 13.42
C LYS A 81 -2.24 10.74 13.26
N GLU A 82 -1.14 11.49 13.11
CA GLU A 82 0.20 10.91 13.01
C GLU A 82 0.60 10.19 14.31
N ASN A 83 0.30 10.77 15.48
CA ASN A 83 0.57 10.11 16.76
C ASN A 83 -0.33 8.89 16.99
N GLU A 84 -1.62 8.96 16.67
CA GLU A 84 -2.54 7.82 16.76
C GLU A 84 -2.11 6.67 15.82
N GLU A 85 -1.61 6.99 14.62
CA GLU A 85 -1.07 5.99 13.70
C GLU A 85 0.23 5.36 14.22
N LYS A 86 1.14 6.15 14.80
CA LYS A 86 2.37 5.64 15.43
C LYS A 86 2.08 4.74 16.62
N GLU A 87 1.15 5.12 17.49
CA GLU A 87 0.74 4.30 18.63
C GLU A 87 0.08 2.99 18.18
N ARG A 88 -0.77 3.03 17.14
CA ARG A 88 -1.33 1.81 16.54
C ARG A 88 -0.23 0.91 15.99
N LYS A 89 0.70 1.45 15.20
CA LYS A 89 1.82 0.68 14.59
C LYS A 89 2.78 0.12 15.63
N ALA A 90 2.89 0.73 16.81
CA ALA A 90 3.72 0.24 17.90
C ALA A 90 3.08 -0.93 18.68
N ASN A 91 1.75 -1.08 18.64
CA ASN A 91 1.01 -2.08 19.39
C ASN A 91 0.55 -3.28 18.56
N ARG A 92 0.88 -3.31 17.26
CA ARG A 92 0.50 -4.40 16.37
C ARG A 92 1.38 -5.62 16.60
N THR A 93 0.82 -6.79 16.36
CA THR A 93 1.54 -8.06 16.32
C THR A 93 2.47 -8.13 15.11
N THR A 94 3.44 -9.04 15.14
CA THR A 94 4.33 -9.29 14.00
C THR A 94 3.57 -9.72 12.73
N ALA A 95 2.48 -10.49 12.89
CA ALA A 95 1.60 -10.86 11.78
C ALA A 95 0.96 -9.61 11.15
N GLU A 96 0.33 -8.75 11.95
CA GLU A 96 -0.27 -7.50 11.47
C GLU A 96 0.77 -6.55 10.85
N ALA A 97 1.98 -6.50 11.42
CA ALA A 97 3.07 -5.69 10.87
C ALA A 97 3.47 -6.16 9.47
N LEU A 98 3.63 -7.48 9.27
CA LEU A 98 4.02 -8.06 7.99
C LEU A 98 2.91 -7.91 6.95
N GLU A 99 1.65 -8.10 7.32
CA GLU A 99 0.51 -7.91 6.41
C GLU A 99 0.33 -6.45 5.97
N GLU A 100 0.62 -5.48 6.85
CA GLU A 100 0.48 -4.05 6.52
C GLU A 100 1.67 -3.47 5.76
N ASP A 101 2.89 -3.90 6.10
CA ASP A 101 4.13 -3.25 5.64
C ASP A 101 4.86 -4.04 4.56
N SER A 102 4.72 -5.37 4.49
CA SER A 102 5.38 -6.15 3.47
C SER A 102 4.61 -6.11 2.15
N LYS A 103 5.34 -5.88 1.06
CA LYS A 103 4.81 -5.96 -0.31
C LYS A 103 4.60 -7.39 -0.79
N ASN A 104 5.13 -8.39 -0.09
CA ASN A 104 5.09 -9.80 -0.49
C ASN A 104 4.26 -10.66 0.48
N VAL A 105 3.47 -10.04 1.34
CA VAL A 105 2.55 -10.73 2.26
C VAL A 105 1.17 -10.14 2.08
N ASP A 106 0.22 -10.93 1.60
CA ASP A 106 -1.17 -10.53 1.46
C ASP A 106 -2.02 -10.90 2.68
N GLU A 107 -1.62 -11.96 3.40
CA GLU A 107 -2.28 -12.44 4.61
C GLU A 107 -1.22 -13.00 5.57
N ALA A 108 -1.29 -12.64 6.85
CA ALA A 108 -0.47 -13.22 7.90
C ALA A 108 -1.35 -13.74 9.04
N SER A 109 -1.06 -14.95 9.53
CA SER A 109 -1.81 -15.56 10.62
C SER A 109 -0.90 -16.27 11.60
N MET A 110 -1.18 -16.12 12.90
CA MET A 110 -0.40 -16.73 13.98
C MET A 110 -1.25 -17.78 14.69
N ASP A 111 -0.70 -18.99 14.86
CA ASP A 111 -1.29 -20.07 15.65
C ASP A 111 -0.20 -20.80 16.44
N GLY A 112 -0.16 -20.60 17.75
CA GLY A 112 0.72 -21.34 18.66
C GLY A 112 2.21 -21.35 18.26
N GLY A 113 2.85 -20.19 18.22
CA GLY A 113 4.27 -20.04 17.84
C GLY A 113 4.56 -20.22 16.34
N LYS A 114 3.58 -20.66 15.55
CA LYS A 114 3.69 -20.77 14.10
C LYS A 114 3.07 -19.55 13.42
N LEU A 115 3.87 -18.81 12.66
CA LEU A 115 3.41 -17.78 11.75
C LEU A 115 3.21 -18.37 10.35
N THR A 116 2.07 -18.12 9.73
CA THR A 116 1.81 -18.47 8.32
C THR A 116 1.68 -17.19 7.50
N LEU A 117 2.53 -17.05 6.50
CA LEU A 117 2.54 -15.94 5.54
C LEU A 117 2.03 -16.44 4.20
N LYS A 118 1.04 -15.75 3.63
CA LYS A 118 0.53 -16.07 2.30
C LYS A 118 0.76 -14.93 1.33
N HIS A 119 1.04 -15.30 0.08
CA HIS A 119 1.14 -14.34 -1.01
C HIS A 119 0.54 -14.89 -2.28
N ASN A 120 -0.23 -14.07 -2.96
CA ASN A 120 -0.75 -14.34 -4.28
C ASN A 120 -0.17 -13.31 -5.27
N PRO A 121 0.90 -13.65 -6.02
CA PRO A 121 1.46 -12.75 -7.04
C PRO A 121 0.52 -12.52 -8.23
N GLY A 122 -0.69 -13.09 -8.22
CA GLY A 122 -1.68 -13.02 -9.28
C GLY A 122 -1.37 -13.98 -10.43
N THR A 123 -1.82 -13.62 -11.63
CA THR A 123 -1.61 -14.43 -12.85
C THR A 123 -0.21 -14.19 -13.43
N VAL A 124 0.83 -14.70 -12.77
CA VAL A 124 2.21 -14.65 -13.29
C VAL A 124 2.69 -16.06 -13.60
N TRP A 125 2.59 -16.43 -14.87
CA TRP A 125 2.89 -17.78 -15.38
C TRP A 125 4.38 -17.92 -15.83
N ASN A 126 5.32 -17.36 -15.06
CA ASN A 126 6.76 -17.56 -15.33
C ASN A 126 7.41 -18.19 -14.10
N GLU A 127 8.05 -19.33 -14.30
CA GLU A 127 8.68 -20.14 -13.26
C GLU A 127 9.77 -19.39 -12.50
N SER A 128 10.40 -18.43 -13.18
CA SER A 128 11.42 -17.58 -12.57
C SER A 128 10.79 -16.56 -11.59
N SER A 129 9.54 -16.15 -11.84
CA SER A 129 8.83 -15.22 -10.97
C SER A 129 8.43 -15.88 -9.66
N PHE A 130 7.96 -17.14 -9.69
CA PHE A 130 7.68 -17.89 -8.46
C PHE A 130 8.94 -18.07 -7.60
N MET A 131 10.08 -18.37 -8.21
CA MET A 131 11.34 -18.51 -7.48
C MET A 131 11.85 -17.18 -6.91
N ALA A 132 11.64 -16.07 -7.62
CA ALA A 132 11.87 -14.73 -7.06
C ALA A 132 10.96 -14.44 -5.86
N THR A 133 9.68 -14.81 -5.95
CA THR A 133 8.74 -14.70 -4.82
C THR A 133 9.18 -15.55 -3.63
N VAL A 134 9.69 -16.77 -3.86
CA VAL A 134 10.28 -17.59 -2.79
C VAL A 134 11.41 -16.83 -2.09
N TYR A 135 12.30 -16.18 -2.84
CA TYR A 135 13.36 -15.36 -2.26
C TYR A 135 12.79 -14.18 -1.45
N ASP A 136 11.89 -13.40 -2.04
CA ASP A 136 11.31 -12.21 -1.41
C ASP A 136 10.60 -12.57 -0.08
N MET A 137 9.80 -13.64 -0.06
CA MET A 137 9.11 -14.07 1.16
C MET A 137 10.03 -14.70 2.20
N PHE A 138 11.18 -15.27 1.78
CA PHE A 138 12.19 -15.74 2.73
C PHE A 138 12.85 -14.57 3.49
N GLU A 139 13.00 -13.40 2.86
CA GLU A 139 13.43 -12.19 3.55
C GLU A 139 12.37 -11.70 4.56
N ASP A 140 11.08 -11.86 4.24
CA ASP A 140 10.00 -11.58 5.20
C ASP A 140 10.04 -12.54 6.40
N ALA A 141 10.40 -13.82 6.21
CA ALA A 141 10.60 -14.76 7.30
C ALA A 141 11.73 -14.34 8.25
N LYS A 142 12.81 -13.71 7.74
CA LYS A 142 13.85 -13.12 8.59
C LYS A 142 13.26 -12.10 9.56
N THR A 143 12.43 -11.20 9.03
CA THR A 143 11.77 -10.15 9.83
C THR A 143 10.82 -10.77 10.85
N ALA A 144 10.13 -11.85 10.50
CA ALA A 144 9.31 -12.59 11.45
C ALA A 144 10.14 -13.17 12.61
N PHE A 145 11.30 -13.76 12.34
CA PHE A 145 12.13 -14.37 13.39
C PHE A 145 12.79 -13.37 14.35
N ASP A 146 12.74 -12.06 14.08
CA ASP A 146 13.11 -11.03 15.06
C ASP A 146 12.17 -11.00 16.27
N ASP A 147 10.95 -11.56 16.14
CA ASP A 147 10.02 -11.80 17.24
C ASP A 147 10.27 -13.17 17.89
N GLU A 148 10.75 -13.17 19.13
CA GLU A 148 11.08 -14.38 19.90
C GLU A 148 9.88 -15.31 20.14
N GLU A 149 8.63 -14.82 20.04
CA GLU A 149 7.44 -15.66 20.20
C GLU A 149 7.17 -16.59 19.00
N ILE A 150 7.89 -16.37 17.89
CA ILE A 150 7.75 -17.18 16.68
C ILE A 150 8.75 -18.35 16.70
N ASP A 151 8.22 -19.56 16.78
CA ASP A 151 8.97 -20.82 16.72
C ASP A 151 9.17 -21.29 15.27
N SER A 152 8.24 -20.96 14.38
CA SER A 152 8.31 -21.35 12.96
C SER A 152 7.55 -20.41 12.04
N VAL A 153 8.03 -20.30 10.81
CA VAL A 153 7.37 -19.55 9.73
C VAL A 153 7.05 -20.49 8.59
N ALA A 154 5.77 -20.61 8.25
CA ALA A 154 5.27 -21.29 7.07
C ALA A 154 4.92 -20.26 6.00
N ILE A 155 5.34 -20.52 4.77
CA ILE A 155 5.11 -19.65 3.62
C ILE A 155 4.27 -20.42 2.61
N GLU A 156 3.19 -19.78 2.15
CA GLU A 156 2.29 -20.31 1.12
C GLU A 156 2.18 -19.31 -0.04
N ILE A 157 2.72 -19.68 -1.19
CA ILE A 157 2.55 -18.92 -2.43
C ILE A 157 1.36 -19.51 -3.16
N GLU A 158 0.32 -18.70 -3.35
CA GLU A 158 -0.96 -19.08 -3.93
C GLU A 158 -1.11 -18.51 -5.34
N THR A 159 -1.86 -19.19 -6.19
CA THR A 159 -2.29 -18.60 -7.46
C THR A 159 -3.62 -19.22 -7.89
N THR A 160 -4.27 -18.59 -8.87
CA THR A 160 -5.47 -19.15 -9.48
C THR A 160 -5.09 -20.32 -10.39
N MET A 161 -5.57 -21.50 -10.03
CA MET A 161 -5.44 -22.74 -10.78
C MET A 161 -6.76 -23.05 -11.49
N THR A 162 -6.69 -23.69 -12.65
CA THR A 162 -7.86 -24.10 -13.43
C THR A 162 -7.82 -25.61 -13.62
N ASP A 163 -8.89 -26.31 -13.25
CA ASP A 163 -9.00 -27.76 -13.42
C ASP A 163 -9.27 -28.17 -14.89
N GLU A 164 -9.26 -29.47 -15.18
CA GLU A 164 -9.55 -30.01 -16.53
C GLU A 164 -10.95 -29.68 -17.06
N LYS A 165 -11.86 -29.23 -16.17
CA LYS A 165 -13.24 -28.84 -16.48
C LYS A 165 -13.40 -27.33 -16.60
N GLY A 166 -12.34 -26.55 -16.38
CA GLY A 166 -12.37 -25.09 -16.44
C GLY A 166 -12.83 -24.39 -15.16
N ASN A 167 -12.92 -25.09 -14.01
CA ASN A 167 -13.22 -24.46 -12.73
C ASN A 167 -11.96 -23.81 -12.16
N GLU A 168 -12.09 -22.57 -11.67
CA GLU A 168 -11.01 -21.84 -11.03
C GLU A 168 -11.05 -22.00 -9.50
N SER A 169 -9.87 -22.17 -8.91
CA SER A 169 -9.63 -22.16 -7.46
C SER A 169 -8.34 -21.42 -7.15
N VAL A 170 -8.27 -20.75 -5.99
CA VAL A 170 -7.01 -20.25 -5.46
C VAL A 170 -6.41 -21.37 -4.63
N ASP A 171 -5.27 -21.89 -5.08
CA ASP A 171 -4.59 -22.99 -4.43
C ASP A 171 -3.13 -22.62 -4.14
N PRO A 172 -2.57 -23.10 -3.01
CA PRO A 172 -1.16 -22.95 -2.74
C PRO A 172 -0.35 -23.82 -3.70
N VAL A 173 0.51 -23.17 -4.48
CA VAL A 173 1.33 -23.81 -5.51
C VAL A 173 2.78 -24.02 -5.08
N ILE A 174 3.26 -23.25 -4.12
CA ILE A 174 4.51 -23.51 -3.42
C ILE A 174 4.25 -23.34 -1.93
N LYS A 175 4.68 -24.31 -1.13
CA LYS A 175 4.72 -24.20 0.33
C LYS A 175 6.12 -24.49 0.81
N TYR A 176 6.57 -23.82 1.85
CA TYR A 176 7.76 -24.23 2.58
C TYR A 176 7.72 -23.66 3.99
N ASN A 177 8.48 -24.26 4.90
CA ASN A 177 8.60 -23.72 6.25
C ASN A 177 10.02 -23.83 6.80
N TYR A 178 10.30 -22.91 7.70
CA TYR A 178 11.49 -22.90 8.54
C TYR A 178 11.05 -22.86 10.00
N SER A 179 11.65 -23.71 10.80
CA SER A 179 11.74 -23.55 12.25
C SER A 179 12.80 -22.50 12.59
N ARG A 180 12.69 -21.90 13.77
CA ARG A 180 13.70 -20.98 14.29
C ARG A 180 15.07 -21.65 14.33
N GLU A 181 15.13 -22.90 14.81
CA GLU A 181 16.38 -23.68 14.88
C GLU A 181 17.04 -23.80 13.51
N ALA A 182 16.31 -24.28 12.49
CA ALA A 182 16.83 -24.41 11.14
C ALA A 182 17.24 -23.06 10.54
N PHE A 183 16.49 -21.99 10.81
CA PHE A 183 16.80 -20.66 10.31
C PHE A 183 18.06 -20.06 10.95
N GLU A 184 18.24 -20.22 12.26
CA GLU A 184 19.39 -19.71 13.02
C GLU A 184 20.69 -20.49 12.72
N GLU A 185 20.59 -21.73 12.27
CA GLU A 185 21.74 -22.49 11.76
C GLU A 185 22.29 -21.94 10.42
N LEU A 186 21.48 -21.18 9.66
CA LEU A 186 21.92 -20.57 8.43
C LEU A 186 22.89 -19.42 8.71
N ASN A 187 24.00 -19.40 7.98
CA ASN A 187 24.76 -18.15 7.81
C ASN A 187 23.96 -17.23 6.88
N TYR A 188 23.00 -16.49 7.45
CA TYR A 188 21.98 -15.76 6.69
C TYR A 188 22.56 -14.92 5.56
N GLU A 189 23.55 -14.05 5.83
CA GLU A 189 24.12 -13.16 4.81
C GLU A 189 24.79 -13.93 3.67
N ASN A 190 25.59 -14.96 3.98
CA ASN A 190 26.23 -15.78 2.94
C ASN A 190 25.19 -16.62 2.19
N PHE A 191 24.19 -17.11 2.90
CA PHE A 191 23.12 -17.93 2.34
C PHE A 191 22.27 -17.12 1.36
N THR A 192 21.80 -15.93 1.73
CA THR A 192 21.01 -15.08 0.84
C THR A 192 21.80 -14.60 -0.36
N ASN A 193 23.10 -14.29 -0.20
CA ASN A 193 23.98 -13.96 -1.32
C ASN A 193 24.06 -15.10 -2.37
N MET A 194 24.09 -16.36 -1.92
CA MET A 194 24.04 -17.51 -2.83
C MET A 194 22.63 -17.71 -3.39
N ALA A 195 21.61 -17.64 -2.54
CA ALA A 195 20.21 -17.84 -2.91
C ALA A 195 19.70 -16.81 -3.91
N TYR A 196 20.26 -15.59 -3.92
CA TYR A 196 19.92 -14.57 -4.91
C TYR A 196 20.16 -15.03 -6.36
N ALA A 197 21.17 -15.88 -6.60
CA ALA A 197 21.42 -16.47 -7.92
C ALA A 197 20.83 -17.88 -8.07
N GLU A 198 20.58 -18.55 -6.95
CA GLU A 198 20.21 -19.96 -6.84
C GLU A 198 19.05 -20.12 -5.86
N GLU A 199 17.88 -19.58 -6.22
CA GLU A 199 16.72 -19.42 -5.32
C GLU A 199 16.21 -20.75 -4.78
N TRP A 200 16.42 -21.85 -5.53
CA TRP A 200 16.08 -23.21 -5.12
C TRP A 200 16.76 -23.63 -3.82
N ARG A 201 17.86 -22.98 -3.40
CA ARG A 201 18.53 -23.27 -2.13
C ARG A 201 17.61 -23.03 -0.95
N ILE A 202 16.73 -22.03 -1.01
CA ILE A 202 15.75 -21.75 0.03
C ILE A 202 14.85 -22.96 0.22
N LEU A 203 14.24 -23.46 -0.86
CA LEU A 203 13.37 -24.63 -0.75
C LEU A 203 14.14 -25.88 -0.29
N ARG A 204 15.40 -26.03 -0.70
CA ARG A 204 16.21 -27.19 -0.34
C ARG A 204 16.61 -27.24 1.14
N GLU A 205 16.92 -26.09 1.74
CA GLU A 205 17.30 -26.01 3.16
C GLU A 205 16.10 -25.83 4.09
N ALA A 206 14.88 -25.68 3.55
CA ALA A 206 13.65 -25.65 4.34
C ALA A 206 13.42 -26.99 5.03
N ASP A 207 12.84 -26.97 6.24
CA ASP A 207 12.46 -28.18 6.97
C ASP A 207 11.47 -29.04 6.18
N TYR A 208 10.61 -28.36 5.41
CA TYR A 208 9.70 -28.96 4.46
C TYR A 208 9.42 -27.97 3.33
N TYR A 209 9.23 -28.50 2.13
CA TYR A 209 8.72 -27.76 1.00
C TYR A 209 7.84 -28.63 0.10
N TYR A 210 6.95 -27.98 -0.63
CA TYR A 210 6.07 -28.56 -1.63
C TYR A 210 6.00 -27.64 -2.84
N ILE A 211 6.00 -28.23 -4.03
CA ILE A 211 5.73 -27.53 -5.28
C ILE A 211 4.62 -28.29 -5.99
N HIS A 212 3.53 -27.61 -6.30
CA HIS A 212 2.39 -28.19 -6.98
C HIS A 212 2.82 -28.83 -8.32
N PRO A 213 2.38 -30.06 -8.66
CA PRO A 213 2.86 -30.79 -9.84
C PRO A 213 2.69 -30.01 -11.15
N GLY A 214 1.63 -29.21 -11.25
CA GLY A 214 1.40 -28.33 -12.40
C GLY A 214 2.45 -27.23 -12.55
N ILE A 215 3.01 -26.73 -11.45
CA ILE A 215 4.13 -25.77 -11.48
C ILE A 215 5.44 -26.50 -11.70
N TYR A 216 5.67 -27.60 -10.95
CA TYR A 216 6.92 -28.36 -11.00
C TYR A 216 7.29 -28.83 -12.41
N LYS A 217 6.32 -29.35 -13.17
CA LYS A 217 6.54 -29.84 -14.53
C LYS A 217 7.10 -28.76 -15.47
N ASN A 218 6.77 -27.51 -15.22
CA ASN A 218 7.17 -26.39 -16.05
C ASN A 218 8.46 -25.72 -15.55
N LEU A 219 8.94 -26.03 -14.35
CA LEU A 219 10.21 -25.50 -13.84
C LEU A 219 11.37 -25.80 -14.79
N LYS A 220 12.28 -24.83 -14.90
CA LYS A 220 13.56 -24.99 -15.61
C LYS A 220 14.36 -26.14 -15.01
N ASP A 221 15.10 -26.86 -15.85
CA ASP A 221 15.91 -28.03 -15.43
C ASP A 221 16.86 -27.69 -14.27
N LYS A 222 17.50 -26.51 -14.29
CA LYS A 222 18.35 -26.05 -13.18
C LYS A 222 17.65 -26.06 -11.81
N TYR A 223 16.34 -25.87 -11.74
CA TYR A 223 15.60 -25.93 -10.48
C TYR A 223 15.28 -27.38 -10.14
N LYS A 224 14.76 -28.15 -11.10
CA LYS A 224 14.40 -29.57 -10.90
C LYS A 224 15.59 -30.43 -10.51
N ASP A 225 16.76 -30.20 -11.10
CA ASP A 225 17.98 -30.98 -10.87
C ASP A 225 18.56 -30.75 -9.47
N ASN A 226 18.24 -29.62 -8.82
CA ASN A 226 18.77 -29.25 -7.51
C ASN A 226 17.74 -29.39 -6.37
N LEU A 227 16.46 -29.51 -6.70
CA LEU A 227 15.40 -29.83 -5.75
C LEU A 227 15.31 -31.35 -5.62
N ASN A 228 15.60 -31.88 -4.43
CA ASN A 228 15.59 -33.32 -4.19
C ASN A 228 14.18 -33.90 -4.38
N VAL A 229 14.06 -34.89 -5.28
CA VAL A 229 12.78 -35.54 -5.64
C VAL A 229 12.12 -36.27 -4.46
N GLU A 230 12.83 -36.50 -3.35
CA GLU A 230 12.25 -37.13 -2.15
C GLU A 230 11.22 -36.24 -1.43
N GLY A 231 11.26 -34.91 -1.62
CA GLY A 231 10.26 -33.97 -1.10
C GLY A 231 8.89 -34.04 -1.80
N PHE A 232 8.74 -34.85 -2.86
CA PHE A 232 7.46 -35.08 -3.56
C PHE A 232 6.56 -36.13 -2.92
N ARG A 233 7.02 -36.82 -1.87
CA ARG A 233 6.29 -37.93 -1.27
C ARG A 233 5.40 -37.46 -0.11
N GLU A 234 4.22 -36.97 -0.46
CA GLU A 234 3.01 -37.32 0.30
C GLU A 234 2.55 -38.73 -0.09
#